data_AF-A0A8B8KFJ1-F1
#
_entry.id   AF-A0A8B8KFJ1-F1
#
_cell.length_a   1.000
_cell.length_b   1.000
_cell.length_c   1.000
_cell.angle_alpha   90.00
_cell.angle_beta   90.00
_cell.angle_gamma   90.00
#
_symmetry.space_group_name_H-M   'P 1'
#
loop_
_entity.id
_entity.type
_entity.pdbx_description
1 polymer ?
#
loop_
_entity_poly.entity_id
_entity_poly.type
_entity_poly.pdbx_seq_one_letter_code
_entity_poly.pdbx_strand_id
1 'polypeptide(L)'
;MVKGLHGQNLPADVAQVVDQLERHCLAPDGSLISKPLFNDLQLAREEMCRERLRYLEAMAIYSEAIAMVEEYQQAISVSNLGGIRDTGSLYPQLGLRNTPQVYQTLEHQMIVAEAAQRLRLPLISKDGEVRDEDIEKLSVVSRTSLDSTSNSALINSNTNSSNYNTPNSSVSGANSSLAALDPVEPGVGGVPNRFLGITPGYLWQTQHQQAPLSVDMTEYRMALSREVEARLKMKCEKLSDAFILDDNDPSSASQGSSSRLPERVKLLIEEIEREETALRNDLYSADRKFAEYYNVLEQILGVLIKLVKDLKLEHQHKYDELQKTWLCKRCETMSAKLRVLQHVLLLETYTKDSIPALHKIRKYLVEATEEASIAYNKAVTRLREYQGVDPHFDNIARQYHDIVKKLENMQWTIHQVEMDLKRLPDNPST
;
A
#
# COMPACT_ATOMS: atom_id res chain seq x y z
N MET A 1 -43.67 -2.30 23.18
CA MET A 1 -44.39 -1.65 24.29
C MET A 1 -43.48 -1.60 25.51
N VAL A 2 -42.76 -0.50 25.74
CA VAL A 2 -42.44 0.03 27.09
C VAL A 2 -42.15 1.50 26.86
N LYS A 3 -43.17 2.34 27.04
CA LYS A 3 -43.07 3.81 27.06
C LYS A 3 -43.73 4.19 28.38
N GLY A 4 -42.96 4.66 29.36
CA GLY A 4 -43.53 5.13 30.62
C GLY A 4 -42.55 5.04 31.79
N LEU A 5 -42.43 6.17 32.51
CA LEU A 5 -41.58 6.47 33.68
C LEU A 5 -40.11 6.72 33.29
N HIS A 6 -39.57 7.93 33.33
CA HIS A 6 -39.51 8.87 34.45
C HIS A 6 -39.24 10.31 33.96
N GLY A 7 -39.77 11.33 34.65
CA GLY A 7 -39.39 12.72 34.37
C GLY A 7 -40.35 13.78 34.90
N GLN A 8 -40.85 13.64 36.13
CA GLN A 8 -41.45 14.78 36.83
C GLN A 8 -40.33 15.47 37.62
N ASN A 9 -40.00 16.70 37.23
CA ASN A 9 -39.08 17.64 37.89
C ASN A 9 -37.56 17.39 37.74
N LEU A 10 -37.04 17.36 36.51
CA LEU A 10 -35.61 17.63 36.26
C LEU A 10 -35.43 19.06 35.73
N PRO A 11 -34.38 19.79 36.14
CA PRO A 11 -34.03 21.10 35.58
C PRO A 11 -33.95 21.03 34.05
N ALA A 12 -34.37 22.08 33.35
CA ALA A 12 -34.43 22.11 31.89
C ALA A 12 -33.10 21.68 31.23
N ASP A 13 -31.98 22.05 31.85
CA ASP A 13 -30.63 21.71 31.41
C ASP A 13 -30.35 20.20 31.49
N VAL A 14 -30.84 19.52 32.53
CA VAL A 14 -30.64 18.07 32.70
C VAL A 14 -31.54 17.30 31.74
N ALA A 15 -32.78 17.77 31.51
CA ALA A 15 -33.66 17.19 30.49
C ALA A 15 -33.07 17.33 29.08
N GLN A 16 -32.43 18.47 28.77
CA GLN A 16 -31.76 18.70 27.49
C GLN A 16 -30.52 17.80 27.30
N VAL A 17 -29.74 17.58 28.36
CA VAL A 17 -28.58 16.67 28.31
C VAL A 17 -29.01 15.21 28.15
N VAL A 18 -30.06 14.77 28.85
CA VAL A 18 -30.63 13.42 28.71
C VAL A 18 -31.15 13.21 27.29
N ASP A 19 -31.83 14.20 26.71
CA ASP A 19 -32.35 14.17 25.35
C ASP A 19 -31.23 14.22 24.28
N GLN A 20 -30.09 14.86 24.56
CA GLN A 20 -28.89 14.77 23.72
C GLN A 20 -28.20 13.40 23.82
N LEU A 21 -28.05 12.83 25.02
CA LEU A 21 -27.55 11.48 25.23
C LEU A 21 -28.48 10.41 24.64
N GLU A 22 -29.79 10.68 24.58
CA GLU A 22 -30.75 9.78 23.95
C GLU A 22 -30.68 9.85 22.41
N ARG A 23 -30.13 10.91 21.82
CA ARG A 23 -29.93 11.04 20.36
C ARG A 23 -28.56 10.60 19.88
N HIS A 24 -27.54 10.63 20.75
CA HIS A 24 -26.14 10.37 20.38
C HIS A 24 -25.58 9.14 21.11
N CYS A 25 -24.84 8.30 20.38
CA CYS A 25 -24.10 7.15 20.90
C CYS A 25 -22.60 7.40 20.80
N LEU A 26 -21.83 6.77 21.68
CA LEU A 26 -20.38 6.71 21.57
C LEU A 26 -20.00 5.59 20.61
N ALA A 27 -19.29 5.94 19.55
CA ALA A 27 -18.65 4.95 18.68
C ALA A 27 -17.42 4.32 19.37
N PRO A 28 -16.91 3.18 18.88
CA PRO A 28 -15.76 2.48 19.48
C PRO A 28 -14.46 3.29 19.51
N ASP A 29 -14.38 4.38 18.74
CA ASP A 29 -13.29 5.36 18.69
C ASP A 29 -13.47 6.51 19.70
N GLY A 30 -14.55 6.51 20.48
CA GLY A 30 -14.87 7.55 21.45
C GLY A 30 -15.59 8.77 20.86
N SER A 31 -15.93 8.76 19.56
CA SER A 31 -16.65 9.87 18.92
C SER A 31 -18.16 9.84 19.21
N LEU A 32 -18.77 11.02 19.34
CA LEU A 32 -20.22 11.17 19.53
C LEU A 32 -20.93 11.17 18.16
N ILE A 33 -21.65 10.10 17.85
CA ILE A 33 -22.37 9.92 16.57
C ILE A 33 -23.87 9.87 16.85
N SER A 34 -24.71 10.46 16.00
CA SER A 34 -26.16 10.30 16.15
C SER A 34 -26.59 8.83 16.00
N LYS A 35 -27.56 8.38 16.79
CA LYS A 35 -28.11 7.01 16.73
C LYS A 35 -28.48 6.53 15.30
N PRO A 36 -29.16 7.32 14.45
CA PRO A 36 -29.47 6.87 13.09
C PRO A 36 -28.19 6.67 12.25
N LEU A 37 -27.24 7.61 12.31
CA LEU A 37 -25.98 7.49 11.58
C LEU A 37 -25.14 6.30 12.07
N PHE A 38 -25.17 6.02 13.38
CA PHE A 38 -24.53 4.83 13.94
C PHE A 38 -25.16 3.53 13.39
N ASN A 39 -26.48 3.46 13.33
CA ASN A 39 -27.19 2.30 12.78
C ASN A 39 -26.90 2.12 11.28
N ASP A 40 -26.89 3.21 10.51
CA ASP A 40 -26.55 3.19 9.08
C ASP A 40 -25.10 2.72 8.85
N LEU A 41 -24.16 3.17 9.69
CA LEU A 41 -22.77 2.71 9.65
C LEU A 41 -22.62 1.23 10.02
N GLN A 42 -23.37 0.75 11.02
CA GLN A 42 -23.39 -0.68 11.35
C GLN A 42 -23.95 -1.51 10.20
N LEU A 43 -25.05 -1.07 9.60
CA LEU A 43 -25.67 -1.72 8.45
C LEU A 43 -24.72 -1.75 7.24
N ALA A 44 -24.03 -0.64 6.94
CA ALA A 44 -23.03 -0.58 5.89
C ALA A 44 -21.84 -1.52 6.16
N ARG A 45 -21.42 -1.66 7.43
CA ARG A 45 -20.37 -2.60 7.83
C ARG A 45 -20.81 -4.05 7.64
N GLU A 46 -22.05 -4.37 8.00
CA GLU A 46 -22.64 -5.70 7.78
C GLU A 46 -22.79 -6.02 6.28
N GLU A 47 -23.19 -5.03 5.47
CA GLU A 47 -23.23 -5.15 4.01
C GLU A 47 -21.85 -5.38 3.41
N MET A 48 -20.83 -4.63 3.84
CA MET A 48 -19.44 -4.88 3.44
C MET A 48 -18.96 -6.29 3.83
N CYS A 49 -19.28 -6.75 5.04
CA CYS A 49 -18.93 -8.10 5.48
C CYS A 49 -19.62 -9.17 4.63
N ARG A 50 -20.91 -8.99 4.31
CA ARG A 50 -21.66 -9.90 3.42
C ARG A 50 -21.10 -9.91 2.01
N GLU A 51 -20.77 -8.74 1.46
CA GLU A 51 -20.20 -8.64 0.12
C GLU A 51 -18.80 -9.23 0.05
N ARG A 52 -17.98 -9.05 1.09
CA ARG A 52 -16.69 -9.72 1.23
C ARG A 52 -16.83 -11.25 1.26
N LEU A 53 -17.83 -11.77 1.96
CA LEU A 53 -18.10 -13.21 1.98
C LEU A 53 -18.45 -13.72 0.58
N ARG A 54 -19.36 -13.04 -0.13
CA ARG A 54 -19.73 -13.37 -1.52
C ARG A 54 -18.54 -13.33 -2.47
N TYR A 55 -17.64 -12.36 -2.30
CA TYR A 55 -16.41 -12.28 -3.07
C TYR A 55 -15.51 -13.50 -2.83
N LEU A 56 -15.34 -13.92 -1.57
CA LEU A 56 -14.54 -15.09 -1.22
C LEU A 56 -15.17 -16.39 -1.76
N GLU A 57 -16.50 -16.51 -1.70
CA GLU A 57 -17.23 -17.63 -2.30
C GLU A 57 -17.06 -17.66 -3.83
N ALA A 58 -17.21 -16.52 -4.50
CA ALA A 58 -17.00 -16.40 -5.94
C ALA A 58 -15.55 -16.73 -6.34
N MET A 59 -14.57 -16.32 -5.54
CA MET A 59 -13.15 -16.64 -5.75
C MET A 59 -12.88 -18.14 -5.58
N ALA A 60 -13.52 -18.80 -4.62
CA ALA A 60 -13.44 -20.24 -4.45
C ALA A 60 -14.01 -20.98 -5.67
N ILE A 61 -15.20 -20.58 -6.14
CA ILE A 61 -15.83 -21.14 -7.35
C ILE A 61 -14.94 -20.92 -8.58
N TYR A 62 -14.35 -19.74 -8.72
CA TYR A 62 -13.43 -19.45 -9.84
C TYR A 62 -12.17 -20.32 -9.77
N SER A 63 -11.61 -20.54 -8.58
CA SER A 63 -10.45 -21.43 -8.41
C SER A 63 -10.76 -22.89 -8.74
N GLU A 64 -11.97 -23.37 -8.42
CA GLU A 64 -12.44 -24.71 -8.79
C GLU A 64 -12.66 -24.81 -10.31
N ALA A 65 -13.21 -23.77 -10.95
CA ALA A 65 -13.35 -23.70 -12.40
C ALA A 65 -12.00 -23.74 -13.12
N ILE A 66 -10.99 -23.02 -12.62
CA ILE A 66 -9.61 -23.09 -13.14
C ILE A 66 -9.09 -24.52 -13.02
N ALA A 67 -9.21 -25.15 -11.85
CA ALA A 67 -8.73 -26.51 -11.64
C ALA A 67 -9.37 -27.51 -12.63
N MET A 68 -10.68 -27.41 -12.87
CA MET A 68 -11.39 -28.24 -13.85
C MET A 68 -10.88 -28.04 -15.30
N VAL A 69 -10.55 -26.80 -15.69
CA VAL A 69 -9.99 -26.51 -17.03
C VAL A 69 -8.54 -26.99 -17.13
N GLU A 70 -7.74 -26.84 -16.07
CA GLU A 70 -6.37 -27.34 -16.02
C GLU A 70 -6.31 -28.87 -16.08
N GLU A 71 -7.21 -29.58 -15.38
CA GLU A 71 -7.36 -31.03 -15.46
C GLU A 71 -7.74 -31.50 -16.87
N TYR A 72 -8.64 -30.78 -17.55
CA TYR A 72 -9.00 -31.05 -18.94
C TYR A 72 -7.82 -30.84 -19.89
N GLN A 73 -7.07 -29.74 -19.75
CA GLN A 73 -5.89 -29.46 -20.56
C GLN A 73 -4.79 -30.50 -20.32
N GLN A 74 -4.64 -30.95 -19.07
CA GLN A 74 -3.70 -32.00 -18.71
C GLN A 74 -4.11 -33.35 -19.32
N ALA A 75 -5.40 -33.71 -19.30
CA ALA A 75 -5.91 -34.92 -19.94
C ALA A 75 -5.72 -34.92 -21.47
N ILE A 76 -5.95 -33.78 -22.15
CA ILE A 76 -5.64 -33.62 -23.59
C ILE A 76 -4.15 -33.80 -23.84
N SER A 77 -3.29 -33.20 -23.02
CA SER A 77 -1.84 -33.28 -23.19
C SER A 77 -1.31 -34.72 -23.06
N VAL A 78 -1.90 -35.51 -22.16
CA VAL A 78 -1.58 -36.94 -21.97
C VAL A 78 -2.13 -37.78 -23.13
N SER A 79 -3.33 -37.48 -23.63
CA SER A 79 -3.92 -38.15 -24.79
C SER A 79 -3.10 -37.93 -26.07
N ASN A 80 -2.58 -36.72 -26.28
CA ASN A 80 -1.77 -36.38 -27.46
C ASN A 80 -0.38 -37.05 -27.47
N LEU A 81 0.16 -37.38 -26.29
CA LEU A 81 1.44 -38.08 -26.16
C LEU A 81 1.33 -39.59 -26.45
N GLY A 82 0.11 -40.15 -26.41
CA GLY A 82 -0.16 -41.59 -26.55
C GLY A 82 -0.55 -42.08 -27.95
N GLY A 83 -0.71 -41.20 -28.95
CA GLY A 83 -0.99 -41.61 -30.33
C GLY A 83 -2.35 -42.28 -30.60
N ILE A 84 -3.34 -42.16 -29.71
CA ILE A 84 -4.66 -42.79 -29.85
C ILE A 84 -5.65 -41.77 -30.43
N ARG A 85 -6.10 -42.01 -31.66
CA ARG A 85 -6.99 -41.12 -32.46
C ARG A 85 -8.48 -41.24 -32.16
N ASP A 86 -8.90 -42.16 -31.28
CA ASP A 86 -10.32 -42.40 -31.02
C ASP A 86 -10.78 -41.66 -29.76
N THR A 87 -11.02 -40.36 -29.93
CA THR A 87 -11.39 -39.39 -28.90
C THR A 87 -12.80 -39.58 -28.32
N GLY A 88 -13.62 -40.49 -28.85
CA GLY A 88 -15.04 -40.61 -28.49
C GLY A 88 -15.37 -41.50 -27.28
N SER A 89 -14.55 -42.52 -26.97
CA SER A 89 -14.94 -43.59 -26.02
C SER A 89 -14.12 -43.63 -24.71
N LEU A 90 -13.08 -42.78 -24.58
CA LEU A 90 -12.10 -42.86 -23.49
C LEU A 90 -12.24 -41.74 -22.42
N TYR A 91 -13.16 -40.79 -22.59
CA TYR A 91 -13.37 -39.69 -21.64
C TYR A 91 -13.67 -40.14 -20.19
N PRO A 92 -14.46 -41.20 -19.93
CA PRO A 92 -14.67 -41.69 -18.57
C PRO A 92 -13.43 -42.33 -17.93
N GLN A 93 -12.46 -42.80 -18.73
CA GLN A 93 -11.22 -43.44 -18.25
C GLN A 93 -10.13 -42.41 -17.88
N LEU A 94 -10.25 -41.17 -18.38
CA LEU A 94 -9.36 -40.04 -18.08
C LEU A 94 -9.82 -39.20 -16.86
N GLY A 95 -10.83 -39.66 -16.12
CA GLY A 95 -11.36 -38.97 -14.93
C GLY A 95 -12.26 -37.76 -15.22
N LEU A 96 -12.49 -37.44 -16.51
CA LEU A 96 -13.34 -36.33 -16.93
C LEU A 96 -14.81 -36.72 -16.87
N ARG A 97 -15.59 -36.00 -16.05
CA ARG A 97 -17.01 -36.31 -15.83
C ARG A 97 -17.95 -35.72 -16.87
N ASN A 98 -17.50 -34.76 -17.68
CA ASN A 98 -18.32 -34.00 -18.62
C ASN A 98 -17.81 -34.08 -20.07
N THR A 99 -18.67 -33.74 -21.02
CA THR A 99 -18.31 -33.66 -22.45
C THR A 99 -17.31 -32.52 -22.73
N PRO A 100 -16.37 -32.68 -23.68
CA PRO A 100 -15.32 -31.68 -23.98
C PRO A 100 -15.84 -30.29 -24.34
N GLN A 101 -17.04 -30.20 -24.93
CA GLN A 101 -17.71 -28.93 -25.26
C GLN A 101 -17.98 -28.07 -24.01
N VAL A 102 -18.23 -28.69 -22.85
CA VAL A 102 -18.51 -27.98 -21.59
C VAL A 102 -17.25 -27.29 -21.07
N TYR A 103 -16.09 -27.96 -21.15
CA TYR A 103 -14.82 -27.39 -20.72
C TYR A 103 -14.35 -26.24 -21.62
N GLN A 104 -14.52 -26.36 -22.93
CA GLN A 104 -14.23 -25.27 -23.88
C GLN A 104 -15.15 -24.06 -23.69
N THR A 105 -16.43 -24.31 -23.38
CA THR A 105 -17.39 -23.23 -23.07
C THR A 105 -17.05 -22.56 -21.75
N LEU A 106 -16.64 -23.33 -20.73
CA LEU A 106 -16.20 -22.82 -19.44
C LEU A 106 -14.95 -21.94 -19.58
N GLU A 107 -13.94 -22.41 -20.31
CA GLU A 107 -12.72 -21.65 -20.62
C GLU A 107 -13.04 -20.33 -21.32
N HIS A 108 -13.88 -20.37 -22.36
CA HIS A 108 -14.33 -19.17 -23.06
C HIS A 108 -15.07 -18.19 -22.12
N GLN A 109 -15.97 -18.69 -21.27
CA GLN A 109 -16.69 -17.85 -20.33
C GLN A 109 -15.78 -17.23 -19.26
N MET A 110 -14.76 -17.95 -18.81
CA MET A 110 -13.76 -17.41 -17.88
C MET A 110 -12.95 -16.27 -18.52
N ILE A 111 -12.52 -16.43 -19.78
CA ILE A 111 -11.81 -15.37 -20.52
C ILE A 111 -12.69 -14.13 -20.68
N VAL A 112 -13.97 -14.31 -21.01
CA VAL A 112 -14.95 -13.21 -21.12
C VAL A 112 -15.18 -12.54 -19.77
N ALA A 113 -15.29 -13.31 -18.69
CA ALA A 113 -15.47 -12.78 -17.33
C ALA A 113 -14.24 -11.98 -16.87
N GLU A 114 -13.03 -12.47 -17.16
CA GLU A 114 -11.78 -11.76 -16.87
C GLU A 114 -11.66 -10.46 -17.66
N ALA A 115 -11.98 -10.49 -18.96
CA ALA A 115 -12.00 -9.29 -19.80
C ALA A 115 -13.04 -8.27 -19.29
N ALA A 116 -14.23 -8.73 -18.89
CA ALA A 116 -15.26 -7.87 -18.33
C ALA A 116 -14.86 -7.27 -16.96
N GLN A 117 -14.12 -8.00 -16.12
CA GLN A 117 -13.55 -7.48 -14.88
C GLN A 117 -12.49 -6.41 -15.15
N ARG A 118 -11.60 -6.64 -16.12
CA ARG A 118 -10.57 -5.66 -16.53
C ARG A 118 -11.15 -4.37 -17.10
N LEU A 119 -12.35 -4.41 -17.67
CA LEU A 119 -13.06 -3.22 -18.16
C LEU A 119 -13.83 -2.46 -17.06
N ARG A 120 -14.17 -3.11 -15.94
CA ARG A 120 -14.89 -2.49 -14.81
C ARG A 120 -13.98 -1.90 -13.74
N LEU A 121 -12.73 -2.33 -13.68
CA LEU A 121 -11.76 -1.83 -12.73
C LEU A 121 -10.94 -0.70 -13.37
N PRO A 122 -10.81 0.48 -12.73
CA PRO A 122 -9.79 1.45 -13.10
C PRO A 122 -8.43 0.72 -13.12
N LEU A 123 -7.64 0.92 -14.18
CA LEU A 123 -6.33 0.30 -14.34
C LEU A 123 -5.37 0.88 -13.30
N ILE A 124 -5.43 0.38 -12.07
CA ILE A 124 -4.47 0.72 -11.03
C ILE A 124 -3.21 -0.10 -11.36
N SER A 125 -2.16 0.57 -11.83
CA SER A 125 -0.81 0.00 -11.90
C SER A 125 -0.45 -0.61 -10.54
N LYS A 126 0.39 -1.64 -10.53
CA LYS A 126 0.86 -2.32 -9.30
C LYS A 126 1.52 -1.39 -8.26
N ASP A 127 1.71 -0.11 -8.58
CA ASP A 127 2.28 0.91 -7.70
C ASP A 127 1.41 2.19 -7.56
N GLY A 128 0.09 2.07 -7.70
CA GLY A 128 -0.84 3.10 -7.21
C GLY A 128 -0.86 4.46 -7.92
N GLU A 129 -0.07 4.67 -8.98
CA GLU A 129 -0.07 5.94 -9.73
C GLU A 129 -0.81 5.80 -11.07
N VAL A 130 -1.84 6.63 -11.25
CA VAL A 130 -2.62 6.73 -12.49
C VAL A 130 -1.87 7.64 -13.47
N ARG A 131 -1.27 7.07 -14.52
CA ARG A 131 -0.71 7.86 -15.64
C ARG A 131 -1.76 7.98 -16.73
N ASP A 132 -2.35 9.17 -16.84
CA ASP A 132 -3.32 9.55 -17.89
C ASP A 132 -2.75 9.39 -19.32
N GLU A 133 -1.43 9.36 -19.47
CA GLU A 133 -0.70 9.30 -20.74
C GLU A 133 -0.85 7.95 -21.49
N ASP A 134 -1.28 6.88 -20.79
CA ASP A 134 -1.48 5.55 -21.39
C ASP A 134 -2.90 5.33 -21.91
N ILE A 135 -3.88 6.12 -21.42
CA ILE A 135 -5.28 6.04 -21.82
C ILE A 135 -5.46 6.54 -23.27
N GLU A 136 -4.73 7.58 -23.67
CA GLU A 136 -4.77 8.09 -25.04
C GLU A 136 -4.11 7.13 -26.05
N LYS A 137 -3.05 6.42 -25.65
CA LYS A 137 -2.30 5.51 -26.54
C LYS A 137 -3.07 4.22 -26.87
N LEU A 138 -3.90 3.74 -25.95
CA LEU A 138 -4.71 2.52 -26.17
C LEU A 138 -5.87 2.74 -27.15
N SER A 139 -6.31 3.98 -27.37
CA SER A 139 -7.32 4.30 -28.39
C SER A 139 -6.83 4.09 -29.83
N VAL A 140 -5.51 4.10 -30.04
CA VAL A 140 -4.89 3.99 -31.37
C VAL A 140 -4.55 2.53 -31.74
N VAL A 141 -4.51 1.61 -30.78
CA VAL A 141 -4.12 0.20 -30.98
C VAL A 141 -5.34 -0.73 -31.10
N SER A 142 -6.44 -0.26 -31.70
CA SER A 142 -7.59 -1.11 -32.03
C SER A 142 -7.67 -1.51 -33.51
N ARG A 143 -6.58 -1.34 -34.28
CA ARG A 143 -6.57 -1.67 -35.71
C ARG A 143 -5.25 -2.26 -36.21
N THR A 144 -4.78 -3.38 -35.65
CA THR A 144 -3.89 -4.30 -36.39
C THR A 144 -4.12 -5.73 -35.95
N SER A 145 -4.81 -6.47 -36.82
CA SER A 145 -5.02 -7.91 -36.82
C SER A 145 -3.74 -8.68 -37.19
N LEU A 146 -3.65 -9.91 -36.67
CA LEU A 146 -3.04 -11.09 -37.31
C LEU A 146 -1.67 -10.87 -37.99
N ASP A 147 -0.56 -11.06 -37.28
CA ASP A 147 0.40 -12.11 -37.65
C ASP A 147 1.48 -12.32 -36.58
N SER A 148 2.14 -13.45 -36.74
CA SER A 148 3.09 -14.15 -35.88
C SER A 148 4.41 -13.40 -35.60
N THR A 149 5.10 -13.83 -34.53
CA THR A 149 6.57 -13.87 -34.32
C THR A 149 7.11 -13.04 -33.15
N SER A 150 7.71 -13.79 -32.22
CA SER A 150 8.76 -13.48 -31.24
C SER A 150 9.32 -12.05 -31.20
N ASN A 151 9.32 -11.43 -30.02
CA ASN A 151 10.53 -10.75 -29.51
C ASN A 151 10.53 -10.55 -27.99
N SER A 152 11.64 -10.96 -27.39
CA SER A 152 12.08 -10.65 -26.04
C SER A 152 12.45 -9.18 -25.92
N ALA A 153 11.92 -8.48 -24.90
CA ALA A 153 12.43 -7.18 -24.48
C ALA A 153 12.72 -7.20 -22.98
N LEU A 154 14.02 -7.17 -22.65
CA LEU A 154 14.57 -6.81 -21.34
C LEU A 154 14.31 -5.32 -21.10
N ILE A 155 13.74 -4.97 -19.95
CA ILE A 155 13.69 -3.58 -19.48
C ILE A 155 14.64 -3.46 -18.29
N ASN A 156 15.73 -2.74 -18.51
CA ASN A 156 16.69 -2.31 -17.52
C ASN A 156 16.26 -0.91 -17.04
N SER A 157 16.14 -0.68 -15.74
CA SER A 157 15.79 0.62 -15.17
C SER A 157 16.87 1.03 -14.16
N ASN A 158 17.67 2.01 -14.57
CA ASN A 158 18.59 2.76 -13.73
C ASN A 158 17.87 4.02 -13.25
N THR A 159 17.84 4.30 -11.95
CA THR A 159 17.31 5.56 -11.41
C THR A 159 18.28 6.16 -10.40
N ASN A 160 18.81 7.34 -10.75
CA ASN A 160 19.60 8.21 -9.89
C ASN A 160 18.70 8.89 -8.84
N SER A 161 19.09 8.85 -7.57
CA SER A 161 18.41 9.55 -6.47
C SER A 161 19.03 10.93 -6.23
N SER A 162 18.26 12.00 -6.47
CA SER A 162 18.61 13.36 -6.03
C SER A 162 17.93 13.69 -4.70
N ASN A 163 18.74 14.21 -3.77
CA ASN A 163 18.39 14.69 -2.45
C ASN A 163 17.39 15.87 -2.48
N TYR A 164 16.46 15.89 -1.53
CA TYR A 164 15.83 17.14 -1.06
C TYR A 164 15.79 17.19 0.47
N ASN A 165 16.34 18.29 0.99
CA ASN A 165 16.33 18.70 2.39
C ASN A 165 14.96 19.27 2.79
N THR A 166 14.48 18.91 3.98
CA THR A 166 13.36 19.56 4.68
C THR A 166 13.88 20.58 5.70
N PRO A 167 13.30 21.80 5.81
CA PRO A 167 13.70 22.80 6.79
C PRO A 167 12.96 22.65 8.12
N ASN A 168 13.69 22.91 9.21
CA ASN A 168 13.20 23.12 10.56
C ASN A 168 12.27 24.34 10.66
N SER A 169 11.22 24.25 11.49
CA SER A 169 10.63 25.42 12.15
C SER A 169 10.26 25.08 13.59
N SER A 170 11.06 25.62 14.51
CA SER A 170 10.81 25.75 15.94
C SER A 170 9.81 26.86 16.22
N VAL A 171 8.71 26.57 16.92
CA VAL A 171 7.97 27.57 17.70
C VAL A 171 7.59 26.96 19.04
N SER A 172 8.15 27.57 20.09
CA SER A 172 7.86 27.35 21.49
C SER A 172 6.42 27.76 21.82
N GLY A 173 5.68 26.87 22.48
CA GLY A 173 4.38 27.16 23.08
C GLY A 173 4.30 26.48 24.43
N ALA A 174 4.44 27.27 25.49
CA ALA A 174 4.31 26.83 26.87
C ALA A 174 2.87 26.42 27.16
N ASN A 175 2.64 25.13 27.42
CA ASN A 175 1.36 24.65 27.91
C ASN A 175 1.36 24.69 29.44
N SER A 176 0.90 25.81 30.00
CA SER A 176 0.40 25.87 31.37
C SER A 176 -0.94 25.15 31.44
N SER A 177 -0.99 24.13 32.29
CA SER A 177 -2.16 23.34 32.60
C SER A 177 -3.33 24.20 33.08
N LEU A 178 -4.45 24.06 32.36
CA LEU A 178 -5.77 24.50 32.75
C LEU A 178 -6.23 23.72 33.99
N ALA A 179 -6.24 24.37 35.15
CA ALA A 179 -7.04 23.94 36.29
C ALA A 179 -8.48 24.40 36.05
N ALA A 180 -9.38 23.44 35.88
CA ALA A 180 -10.81 23.66 35.76
C ALA A 180 -11.47 23.69 37.14
N LEU A 181 -12.43 24.62 37.26
CA LEU A 181 -13.64 24.62 38.09
C LEU A 181 -13.51 24.21 39.57
N ASP A 182 -13.74 25.20 40.45
CA ASP A 182 -14.65 24.97 41.58
C ASP A 182 -15.45 26.26 41.87
N PRO A 183 -16.79 26.19 41.95
CA PRO A 183 -17.61 27.20 42.60
C PRO A 183 -17.68 26.90 44.10
N VAL A 184 -17.95 27.92 44.93
CA VAL A 184 -18.28 27.84 46.38
C VAL A 184 -17.07 27.94 47.34
N GLU A 185 -16.80 29.15 47.82
CA GLU A 185 -17.02 29.62 49.22
C GLU A 185 -16.18 30.90 49.50
N PRO A 186 -16.72 31.95 50.17
CA PRO A 186 -15.95 33.12 50.55
C PRO A 186 -15.30 32.91 51.94
N GLY A 187 -14.26 32.09 51.97
CA GLY A 187 -13.44 31.82 53.16
C GLY A 187 -12.35 32.87 53.38
N VAL A 188 -12.22 33.32 54.63
CA VAL A 188 -11.24 34.24 55.16
C VAL A 188 -9.82 33.67 54.99
N GLY A 189 -8.93 34.40 54.32
CA GLY A 189 -7.51 34.03 54.26
C GLY A 189 -6.87 34.47 52.96
N GLY A 190 -5.74 35.19 53.05
CA GLY A 190 -5.03 35.76 51.91
C GLY A 190 -4.56 34.71 50.91
N VAL A 191 -5.40 34.41 49.92
CA VAL A 191 -4.96 33.78 48.67
C VAL A 191 -4.13 34.83 47.91
N PRO A 192 -2.91 34.51 47.47
CA PRO A 192 -2.12 35.44 46.65
C PRO A 192 -2.94 35.91 45.46
N ASN A 193 -2.95 37.23 45.21
CA ASN A 193 -3.70 37.88 44.12
C ASN A 193 -5.22 38.00 44.31
N ARG A 194 -5.74 38.03 45.55
CA ARG A 194 -7.12 38.47 45.84
C ARG A 194 -7.15 39.56 46.90
N PHE A 195 -7.23 40.83 46.49
CA PHE A 195 -7.41 41.95 47.43
C PHE A 195 -8.90 42.29 47.52
N LEU A 196 -9.52 42.15 48.70
CA LEU A 196 -10.96 42.39 48.92
C LEU A 196 -11.89 41.63 47.96
N GLY A 197 -11.46 40.47 47.46
CA GLY A 197 -12.18 39.66 46.47
C GLY A 197 -12.03 40.12 45.01
N ILE A 198 -11.19 41.12 44.75
CA ILE A 198 -10.82 41.56 43.39
C ILE A 198 -9.73 40.62 42.86
N THR A 199 -10.00 39.97 41.73
CA THR A 199 -9.07 39.08 41.02
C THR A 199 -8.50 39.82 39.79
N PRO A 200 -7.26 39.57 39.33
CA PRO A 200 -6.71 40.19 38.13
C PRO A 200 -7.62 40.07 36.90
N GLY A 201 -8.36 38.96 36.74
CA GLY A 201 -9.34 38.78 35.67
C GLY A 201 -10.54 39.75 35.76
N TYR A 202 -10.98 40.12 36.96
CA TYR A 202 -12.05 41.11 37.15
C TYR A 202 -11.61 42.51 36.70
N LEU A 203 -10.36 42.90 37.01
CA LEU A 203 -9.80 44.18 36.56
C LEU A 203 -9.68 44.22 35.03
N TRP A 204 -9.22 43.11 34.43
CA TRP A 204 -9.10 43.00 32.98
C TRP A 204 -10.46 43.10 32.28
N GLN A 205 -11.48 42.44 32.83
CA GLN A 205 -12.85 42.50 32.28
C GLN A 205 -13.49 43.87 32.45
N THR A 206 -13.24 44.55 33.58
CA THR A 206 -13.76 45.90 33.85
C THR A 206 -13.10 46.94 32.94
N GLN A 207 -11.79 46.79 32.68
CA GLN A 207 -11.06 47.62 31.71
C GLN A 207 -11.57 47.42 30.28
N HIS A 208 -11.92 46.18 29.89
CA HIS A 208 -12.46 45.89 28.57
C HIS A 208 -13.88 46.40 28.34
N GLN A 209 -14.75 46.38 29.37
CA GLN A 209 -16.12 46.89 29.26
C GLN A 209 -16.21 48.42 29.18
N GLN A 210 -15.17 49.14 29.64
CA GLN A 210 -15.15 50.61 29.67
C GLN A 210 -14.38 51.27 28.50
N ALA A 211 -13.86 50.49 27.54
CA ALA A 211 -13.11 51.05 26.40
C ALA A 211 -13.76 50.72 25.05
N PRO A 212 -14.28 51.74 24.33
CA PRO A 212 -13.91 51.82 22.92
C PRO A 212 -13.09 53.04 22.50
N LEU A 213 -13.08 54.19 23.19
CA LEU A 213 -12.21 55.33 22.80
C LEU A 213 -11.79 56.17 24.02
N SER A 214 -10.47 56.30 24.19
CA SER A 214 -9.73 57.20 25.11
C SER A 214 -10.52 57.71 26.34
N VAL A 215 -10.62 56.88 27.37
CA VAL A 215 -11.02 57.35 28.70
C VAL A 215 -9.75 57.73 29.47
N ASP A 216 -9.77 58.90 30.10
CA ASP A 216 -8.68 59.42 30.93
C ASP A 216 -8.35 58.40 32.04
N MET A 217 -7.07 58.03 32.18
CA MET A 217 -6.61 57.05 33.18
C MET A 217 -7.00 57.43 34.62
N THR A 218 -7.32 58.71 34.85
CA THR A 218 -7.82 59.24 36.11
C THR A 218 -9.23 58.75 36.44
N GLU A 219 -10.13 58.64 35.45
CA GLU A 219 -11.52 58.19 35.66
C GLU A 219 -11.59 56.70 35.98
N TYR A 220 -10.76 55.88 35.32
CA TYR A 220 -10.63 54.46 35.66
C TYR A 220 -10.08 54.25 37.08
N ARG A 221 -9.07 55.04 37.49
CA ARG A 221 -8.54 55.00 38.86
C ARG A 221 -9.59 55.41 39.89
N MET A 222 -10.40 56.41 39.59
CA MET A 222 -11.48 56.87 40.48
C MET A 222 -12.66 55.87 40.55
N ALA A 223 -12.98 55.17 39.47
CA ALA A 223 -14.00 54.11 39.48
C ALA A 223 -13.52 52.90 40.30
N LEU A 224 -12.26 52.50 40.11
CA LEU A 224 -11.66 51.41 40.87
C LEU A 224 -11.55 51.74 42.37
N SER A 225 -11.19 52.97 42.73
CA SER A 225 -11.11 53.38 44.15
C SER A 225 -12.49 53.34 44.82
N ARG A 226 -13.55 53.80 44.17
CA ARG A 226 -14.93 53.71 44.69
C ARG A 226 -15.39 52.27 44.88
N GLU A 227 -15.05 51.37 43.95
CA GLU A 227 -15.40 49.94 44.06
C GLU A 227 -14.65 49.26 45.22
N VAL A 228 -13.37 49.59 45.40
CA VAL A 228 -12.56 49.13 46.54
C VAL A 228 -13.15 49.64 47.86
N GLU A 229 -13.50 50.92 47.94
CA GLU A 229 -14.13 51.53 49.12
C GLU A 229 -15.50 50.90 49.43
N ALA A 230 -16.34 50.64 48.42
CA ALA A 230 -17.63 49.99 48.62
C ALA A 230 -17.49 48.57 49.17
N ARG A 231 -16.54 47.78 48.65
CA ARG A 231 -16.27 46.43 49.14
C ARG A 231 -15.67 46.43 50.54
N LEU A 232 -14.78 47.38 50.83
CA LEU A 232 -14.22 47.57 52.16
C LEU A 232 -15.32 47.96 53.15
N LYS A 233 -16.18 48.92 52.79
CA LYS A 233 -17.32 49.34 53.59
C LYS A 233 -18.28 48.18 53.88
N MET A 234 -18.63 47.38 52.88
CA MET A 234 -19.46 46.18 53.07
C MET A 234 -18.81 45.16 54.02
N LYS A 235 -17.49 44.99 53.96
CA LYS A 235 -16.77 44.09 54.87
C LYS A 235 -16.71 44.65 56.29
N CYS A 236 -16.52 45.96 56.45
CA CYS A 236 -16.60 46.64 57.74
C CYS A 236 -18.01 46.57 58.33
N GLU A 237 -19.05 46.75 57.53
CA GLU A 237 -20.46 46.61 57.96
C GLU A 237 -20.77 45.17 58.40
N LYS A 238 -20.29 44.17 57.65
CA LYS A 238 -20.41 42.76 58.07
C LYS A 238 -19.68 42.45 59.37
N LEU A 239 -18.54 43.09 59.61
CA LEU A 239 -17.82 42.95 60.88
C LEU A 239 -18.57 43.66 62.01
N SER A 240 -19.09 44.87 61.79
CA SER A 240 -19.90 45.55 62.81
C SER A 240 -21.17 44.78 63.13
N ASP A 241 -21.83 44.16 62.15
CA ASP A 241 -23.01 43.33 62.38
C ASP A 241 -22.68 42.07 63.21
N ALA A 242 -21.50 41.47 62.99
CA ALA A 242 -21.04 40.32 63.78
C ALA A 242 -20.70 40.71 65.24
N PHE A 243 -20.17 41.92 65.46
CA PHE A 243 -19.95 42.45 66.82
C PHE A 243 -21.25 42.90 67.50
N ILE A 244 -22.21 43.48 66.77
CA ILE A 244 -23.51 43.90 67.32
C ILE A 244 -24.39 42.68 67.66
N LEU A 245 -24.23 41.54 66.98
CA LEU A 245 -24.88 40.29 67.36
C LEU A 245 -24.27 39.63 68.60
N ASP A 246 -23.01 39.93 68.95
CA ASP A 246 -22.32 39.38 70.13
C ASP A 246 -22.54 40.22 71.40
N ASP A 247 -22.89 41.51 71.26
CA ASP A 247 -23.15 42.43 72.39
C ASP A 247 -24.62 42.51 72.84
N ASN A 248 -25.55 41.81 72.18
CA ASN A 248 -26.99 41.85 72.52
C ASN A 248 -27.48 40.76 73.49
N ASP A 249 -26.59 39.91 74.03
CA ASP A 249 -26.94 38.99 75.13
C ASP A 249 -25.87 38.99 76.25
N PRO A 250 -25.93 39.91 77.22
CA PRO A 250 -25.00 39.98 78.35
C PRO A 250 -25.35 38.95 79.45
N SER A 251 -25.67 37.70 79.09
CA SER A 251 -26.04 36.66 80.07
C SER A 251 -25.52 35.25 79.81
N SER A 252 -24.48 35.04 79.00
CA SER A 252 -23.75 33.75 79.05
C SER A 252 -22.23 33.82 78.79
N ALA A 253 -21.57 34.90 79.20
CA ALA A 253 -20.12 34.91 79.35
C ALA A 253 -19.71 34.23 80.67
N SER A 254 -19.80 32.90 80.76
CA SER A 254 -19.09 32.13 81.80
C SER A 254 -18.70 30.71 81.37
N GLN A 255 -17.50 30.60 80.78
CA GLN A 255 -16.45 29.65 81.19
C GLN A 255 -16.66 28.13 81.02
N GLY A 256 -17.50 27.66 80.09
CA GLY A 256 -17.63 26.22 79.77
C GLY A 256 -17.00 25.75 78.44
N SER A 257 -16.65 26.67 77.53
CA SER A 257 -16.26 26.34 76.15
C SER A 257 -14.75 26.23 75.93
N SER A 258 -13.93 26.98 76.68
CA SER A 258 -12.47 27.00 76.48
C SER A 258 -11.75 25.80 77.14
N SER A 259 -12.27 25.28 78.26
CA SER A 259 -11.67 24.14 78.98
C SER A 259 -11.90 22.78 78.31
N ARG A 260 -12.91 22.65 77.43
CA ARG A 260 -13.20 21.43 76.66
C ARG A 260 -12.57 21.41 75.27
N LEU A 261 -11.93 22.52 74.87
CA LEU A 261 -11.29 22.63 73.56
C LEU A 261 -10.11 21.65 73.38
N PRO A 262 -9.22 21.45 74.38
CA PRO A 262 -8.14 20.47 74.27
C PRO A 262 -8.66 19.02 74.13
N GLU A 263 -9.74 18.68 74.83
CA GLU A 263 -10.36 17.35 74.75
C GLU A 263 -11.06 17.11 73.40
N ARG A 264 -11.74 18.13 72.85
CA ARG A 264 -12.32 18.06 71.50
C ARG A 264 -11.24 17.98 70.42
N VAL A 265 -10.15 18.73 70.57
CA VAL A 265 -9.00 18.67 69.67
C VAL A 265 -8.34 17.30 69.76
N LYS A 266 -8.19 16.73 70.95
CA LYS A 266 -7.67 15.36 71.13
C LYS A 266 -8.54 14.32 70.42
N LEU A 267 -9.86 14.36 70.60
CA LEU A 267 -10.77 13.44 69.88
C LEU A 267 -10.73 13.65 68.37
N LEU A 268 -10.61 14.89 67.91
CA LEU A 268 -10.47 15.20 66.48
C LEU A 268 -9.15 14.68 65.92
N ILE A 269 -8.04 14.80 66.66
CA ILE A 269 -6.74 14.24 66.28
C ILE A 269 -6.83 12.72 66.22
N GLU A 270 -7.42 12.07 67.22
CA GLU A 270 -7.62 10.61 67.23
C GLU A 270 -8.53 10.15 66.08
N GLU A 271 -9.51 10.96 65.67
CA GLU A 271 -10.34 10.71 64.49
C GLU A 271 -9.52 10.82 63.19
N ILE A 272 -8.76 11.91 63.04
CA ILE A 272 -7.90 12.15 61.88
C ILE A 272 -6.83 11.07 61.75
N GLU A 273 -6.19 10.68 62.85
CA GLU A 273 -5.19 9.60 62.85
C GLU A 273 -5.82 8.26 62.43
N ARG A 274 -7.04 7.99 62.86
CA ARG A 274 -7.76 6.77 62.46
C ARG A 274 -8.13 6.80 60.98
N GLU A 275 -8.66 7.93 60.50
CA GLU A 275 -8.94 8.14 59.08
C GLU A 275 -7.66 8.02 58.23
N GLU A 276 -6.55 8.57 58.70
CA GLU A 276 -5.26 8.47 58.01
C GLU A 276 -4.79 7.02 57.91
N THR A 277 -4.91 6.22 58.98
CA THR A 277 -4.59 4.79 58.92
C THR A 277 -5.53 4.02 57.98
N ALA A 278 -6.82 4.38 57.93
CA ALA A 278 -7.78 3.78 57.01
C ALA A 278 -7.42 4.09 55.55
N LEU A 279 -7.12 5.36 55.22
CA LEU A 279 -6.71 5.77 53.88
C LEU A 279 -5.39 5.12 53.45
N ARG A 280 -4.42 4.99 54.36
CA ARG A 280 -3.17 4.26 54.09
C ARG A 280 -3.43 2.79 53.78
N ASN A 281 -4.31 2.13 54.55
CA ASN A 281 -4.70 0.74 54.27
C ASN A 281 -5.41 0.60 52.92
N ASP A 282 -6.29 1.54 52.58
CA ASP A 282 -6.97 1.57 51.29
C ASP A 282 -5.98 1.73 50.13
N LEU A 283 -4.99 2.61 50.26
CA LEU A 283 -3.92 2.80 49.28
C LEU A 283 -3.11 1.50 49.07
N TYR A 284 -2.67 0.85 50.15
CA TYR A 284 -1.97 -0.44 50.04
C TYR A 284 -2.84 -1.54 49.43
N SER A 285 -4.15 -1.55 49.73
CA SER A 285 -5.08 -2.49 49.13
C SER A 285 -5.26 -2.26 47.63
N ALA A 286 -5.25 -0.99 47.20
CA ALA A 286 -5.34 -0.60 45.80
C ALA A 286 -4.07 -1.01 45.05
N ASP A 287 -2.89 -0.72 45.60
CA ASP A 287 -1.60 -1.13 45.02
C ASP A 287 -1.51 -2.65 44.84
N ARG A 288 -2.00 -3.42 45.81
CA ARG A 288 -2.07 -4.88 45.70
C ARG A 288 -2.99 -5.34 44.57
N LYS A 289 -4.18 -4.74 44.43
CA LYS A 289 -5.11 -5.04 43.34
C LYS A 289 -4.50 -4.67 41.98
N PHE A 290 -3.78 -3.55 41.88
CA PHE A 290 -3.08 -3.18 40.66
C PHE A 290 -2.02 -4.20 40.28
N ALA A 291 -1.20 -4.65 41.23
CA ALA A 291 -0.21 -5.70 40.99
C ALA A 291 -0.87 -7.00 40.49
N GLU A 292 -2.01 -7.38 41.06
CA GLU A 292 -2.80 -8.54 40.61
C GLU A 292 -3.31 -8.36 39.17
N TYR A 293 -3.83 -7.18 38.81
CA TYR A 293 -4.25 -6.90 37.43
C TYR A 293 -3.08 -6.93 36.44
N TYR A 294 -1.93 -6.35 36.79
CA TYR A 294 -0.74 -6.40 35.95
C TYR A 294 -0.25 -7.84 35.76
N ASN A 295 -0.25 -8.67 36.80
CA ASN A 295 0.11 -10.08 36.70
C ASN A 295 -0.85 -10.87 35.78
N VAL A 296 -2.16 -10.61 35.85
CA VAL A 296 -3.13 -11.22 34.93
C VAL A 296 -2.88 -10.76 33.50
N LEU A 297 -2.60 -9.48 33.29
CA LEU A 297 -2.30 -8.93 31.97
C LEU A 297 -1.02 -9.54 31.38
N GLU A 298 0.03 -9.72 32.18
CA GLU A 298 1.25 -10.42 31.76
C GLU A 298 0.99 -11.87 31.38
N GLN A 299 0.12 -12.57 32.11
CA GLN A 299 -0.27 -13.94 31.77
C GLN A 299 -1.03 -13.99 30.43
N ILE A 300 -1.99 -13.09 30.22
CA ILE A 300 -2.74 -12.98 28.97
C ILE A 300 -1.79 -12.66 27.81
N LEU A 301 -0.89 -11.70 28.00
CA LEU A 301 0.12 -11.34 27.00
C LEU A 301 1.03 -12.53 26.69
N GLY A 302 1.48 -13.27 27.71
CA GLY A 302 2.29 -14.47 27.54
C GLY A 302 1.58 -15.56 26.75
N VAL A 303 0.28 -15.78 27.00
CA VAL A 303 -0.55 -16.71 26.22
C VAL A 303 -0.71 -16.23 24.78
N LEU A 304 -0.95 -14.93 24.57
CA LEU A 304 -1.10 -14.36 23.23
C LEU A 304 0.20 -14.49 22.42
N ILE A 305 1.35 -14.24 23.05
CA ILE A 305 2.66 -14.41 22.42
C ILE A 305 2.89 -15.87 22.01
N LYS A 306 2.59 -16.83 22.90
CA LYS A 306 2.69 -18.26 22.58
C LYS A 306 1.77 -18.63 21.42
N LEU A 307 0.51 -18.16 21.44
CA LEU A 307 -0.44 -18.44 20.37
C LEU A 307 0.02 -17.87 19.02
N VAL A 308 0.56 -16.65 19.00
CA VAL A 308 1.07 -16.05 17.76
C VAL A 308 2.32 -16.79 17.27
N LYS A 309 3.27 -17.09 18.15
CA LYS A 309 4.52 -17.78 17.77
C LYS A 309 4.26 -19.21 17.31
N ASP A 310 3.57 -20.00 18.13
CA ASP A 310 3.45 -21.44 17.94
C ASP A 310 2.33 -21.78 16.94
N LEU A 311 1.21 -21.05 16.95
CA LEU A 311 0.08 -21.37 16.06
C LEU A 311 0.10 -20.59 14.74
N LYS A 312 0.48 -19.32 14.72
CA LYS A 312 0.52 -18.56 13.46
C LYS A 312 1.88 -18.66 12.76
N LEU A 313 2.95 -18.31 13.46
CA LEU A 313 4.27 -18.19 12.85
C LEU A 313 4.86 -19.56 12.50
N GLU A 314 4.80 -20.52 13.42
CA GLU A 314 5.37 -21.86 13.19
C GLU A 314 4.60 -22.65 12.12
N HIS A 315 3.27 -22.56 12.10
CA HIS A 315 2.47 -23.23 11.06
C HIS A 315 2.69 -22.60 9.69
N GLN A 316 2.80 -21.27 9.60
CA GLN A 316 3.16 -20.59 8.36
C GLN A 316 4.55 -21.02 7.88
N HIS A 317 5.54 -21.04 8.77
CA HIS A 317 6.88 -21.51 8.42
C HIS A 317 6.87 -22.96 7.88
N LYS A 318 6.17 -23.88 8.57
CA LYS A 318 6.05 -25.28 8.13
C LYS A 318 5.35 -25.40 6.78
N TYR A 319 4.31 -24.62 6.55
CA TYR A 319 3.59 -24.58 5.27
C TYR A 319 4.49 -24.05 4.15
N ASP A 320 5.19 -22.95 4.38
CA ASP A 320 6.11 -22.34 3.41
C ASP A 320 7.28 -23.28 3.09
N GLU A 321 7.79 -24.01 4.08
CA GLU A 321 8.84 -25.01 3.89
C GLU A 321 8.35 -26.19 3.02
N LEU A 322 7.12 -26.66 3.24
CA LEU A 322 6.50 -27.68 2.40
C LEU A 322 6.27 -27.15 0.96
N GLN A 323 5.79 -25.93 0.82
CA GLN A 323 5.57 -25.31 -0.49
C GLN A 323 6.90 -25.12 -1.24
N LYS A 324 7.96 -24.68 -0.55
CA LYS A 324 9.31 -24.57 -1.10
C LYS A 324 9.81 -25.92 -1.58
N THR A 325 9.72 -26.96 -0.76
CA THR A 325 10.20 -28.30 -1.14
C THR A 325 9.41 -28.86 -2.33
N TRP A 326 8.08 -28.68 -2.36
CA TRP A 326 7.24 -29.06 -3.50
C TRP A 326 7.64 -28.33 -4.79
N LEU A 327 7.83 -27.01 -4.73
CA LEU A 327 8.26 -26.20 -5.87
C LEU A 327 9.64 -26.62 -6.37
N CYS A 328 10.60 -26.87 -5.46
CA CYS A 328 11.92 -27.39 -5.84
C CYS A 328 11.81 -28.72 -6.57
N LYS A 329 11.01 -29.67 -6.06
CA LYS A 329 10.79 -30.96 -6.74
C LYS A 329 10.11 -30.82 -8.10
N ARG A 330 9.16 -29.89 -8.24
CA ARG A 330 8.54 -29.58 -9.52
C ARG A 330 9.55 -28.99 -10.52
N CYS A 331 10.42 -28.09 -10.09
CA CYS A 331 11.50 -27.54 -10.91
C CYS A 331 12.52 -28.59 -11.33
N GLU A 332 12.96 -29.46 -10.40
CA GLU A 332 13.84 -30.60 -10.69
C GLU A 332 13.21 -31.52 -11.75
N THR A 333 11.91 -31.80 -11.62
CA THR A 333 11.14 -32.63 -12.57
C THR A 333 11.07 -31.97 -13.94
N MET A 334 10.79 -30.68 -14.00
CA MET A 334 10.76 -29.93 -15.27
C MET A 334 12.14 -29.92 -15.93
N SER A 335 13.20 -29.70 -15.15
CA SER A 335 14.59 -29.76 -15.64
C SER A 335 14.95 -31.15 -16.19
N ALA A 336 14.50 -32.23 -15.55
CA ALA A 336 14.66 -33.59 -16.06
C ALA A 336 13.90 -33.81 -17.37
N LYS A 337 12.65 -33.33 -17.47
CA LYS A 337 11.85 -33.40 -18.71
C LYS A 337 12.53 -32.65 -19.86
N LEU A 338 13.04 -31.44 -19.61
CA LEU A 338 13.77 -30.66 -20.62
C LEU A 338 15.03 -31.38 -21.09
N ARG A 339 15.79 -32.00 -20.19
CA ARG A 339 16.96 -32.82 -20.58
C ARG A 339 16.58 -34.01 -21.45
N VAL A 340 15.47 -34.70 -21.14
CA VAL A 340 14.97 -35.78 -22.00
C VAL A 340 14.60 -35.26 -23.38
N LEU A 341 13.86 -34.14 -23.47
CA LEU A 341 13.51 -33.53 -24.76
C LEU A 341 14.75 -33.11 -25.56
N GLN A 342 15.78 -32.59 -24.89
CA GLN A 342 17.06 -32.28 -25.52
C GLN A 342 17.69 -33.54 -26.12
N HIS A 343 17.70 -34.65 -25.39
CA HIS A 343 18.24 -35.91 -25.90
C HIS A 343 17.41 -36.48 -27.05
N VAL A 344 16.09 -36.36 -27.01
CA VAL A 344 15.20 -36.76 -28.12
C VAL A 344 15.51 -35.94 -29.36
N LEU A 345 15.58 -34.61 -29.23
CA LEU A 345 15.95 -33.73 -30.34
C LEU A 345 17.32 -34.09 -30.91
N LEU A 346 18.33 -34.32 -30.06
CA LEU A 346 19.66 -34.72 -30.52
C LEU A 346 19.65 -36.05 -31.29
N LEU A 347 18.87 -37.03 -30.83
CA LEU A 347 18.72 -38.32 -31.53
C LEU A 347 18.00 -38.17 -32.87
N GLU A 348 16.98 -37.31 -32.94
CA GLU A 348 16.24 -37.02 -34.16
C GLU A 348 17.07 -36.23 -35.18
N THR A 349 17.86 -35.24 -34.74
CA THR A 349 18.70 -34.42 -35.63
C THR A 349 19.98 -35.13 -36.06
N TYR A 350 20.61 -35.86 -35.15
CA TYR A 350 21.89 -36.55 -35.38
C TYR A 350 21.66 -38.06 -35.50
N THR A 351 21.07 -38.46 -36.62
CA THR A 351 20.90 -39.86 -36.98
C THR A 351 22.24 -40.44 -37.48
N LYS A 352 22.32 -41.78 -37.52
CA LYS A 352 23.51 -42.49 -38.03
C LYS A 352 23.89 -42.10 -39.46
N ASP A 353 22.93 -41.61 -40.23
CA ASP A 353 23.12 -41.19 -41.62
C ASP A 353 23.39 -39.69 -41.76
N SER A 354 22.80 -38.85 -40.89
CA SER A 354 23.03 -37.39 -40.94
C SER A 354 24.43 -37.02 -40.48
N ILE A 355 25.01 -37.74 -39.51
CA ILE A 355 26.35 -37.44 -38.99
C ILE A 355 27.45 -37.59 -40.07
N PRO A 356 27.55 -38.70 -40.84
CA PRO A 356 28.51 -38.82 -41.93
C PRO A 356 28.27 -37.80 -43.05
N ALA A 357 27.01 -37.47 -43.36
CA ALA A 357 26.67 -36.45 -44.35
C ALA A 357 27.17 -35.07 -43.91
N LEU A 358 26.94 -34.71 -42.65
CA LEU A 358 27.42 -33.44 -42.07
C LEU A 358 28.95 -33.35 -42.10
N HIS A 359 29.66 -34.46 -41.84
CA HIS A 359 31.12 -34.50 -41.94
C HIS A 359 31.62 -34.31 -43.37
N LYS A 360 30.95 -34.90 -44.37
CA LYS A 360 31.26 -34.66 -45.78
C LYS A 360 31.06 -33.20 -46.18
N ILE A 361 29.94 -32.60 -45.76
CA ILE A 361 29.65 -31.18 -46.00
C ILE A 361 30.70 -30.30 -45.32
N ARG A 362 31.02 -30.58 -44.05
CA ARG A 362 32.06 -29.85 -43.32
C ARG A 362 33.41 -29.94 -44.02
N LYS A 363 33.80 -31.13 -44.47
CA LYS A 363 35.06 -31.34 -45.21
C LYS A 363 35.08 -30.51 -46.49
N TYR A 364 34.01 -30.57 -47.28
CA TYR A 364 33.90 -29.80 -48.53
C TYR A 364 33.97 -28.28 -48.27
N LEU A 365 33.26 -27.80 -47.24
CA LEU A 365 33.30 -26.38 -46.88
C LEU A 365 34.70 -25.95 -46.42
N VAL A 366 35.38 -26.76 -45.61
CA VAL A 366 36.75 -26.46 -45.16
C VAL A 366 37.70 -26.42 -46.37
N GLU A 367 37.65 -27.42 -47.24
CA GLU A 367 38.47 -27.47 -48.46
C GLU A 367 38.18 -26.27 -49.38
N ALA A 368 36.91 -25.92 -49.59
CA ALA A 368 36.52 -24.75 -50.39
C ALA A 368 36.99 -23.43 -49.77
N THR A 369 36.92 -23.30 -48.43
CA THR A 369 37.44 -22.11 -47.74
C THR A 369 38.95 -22.01 -47.83
N GLU A 370 39.65 -23.14 -47.74
CA GLU A 370 41.11 -23.20 -47.86
C GLU A 370 41.53 -22.85 -49.29
N GLU A 371 40.89 -23.42 -50.31
CA GLU A 371 41.11 -23.08 -51.71
C GLU A 371 40.84 -21.60 -51.99
N ALA A 372 39.72 -21.05 -51.50
CA ALA A 372 39.40 -19.64 -51.62
C ALA A 372 40.44 -18.76 -50.92
N SER A 373 40.92 -19.17 -49.75
CA SER A 373 41.97 -18.44 -49.02
C SER A 373 43.31 -18.46 -49.76
N ILE A 374 43.66 -19.58 -50.38
CA ILE A 374 44.88 -19.71 -51.21
C ILE A 374 44.75 -18.83 -52.44
N ALA A 375 43.60 -18.85 -53.12
CA ALA A 375 43.33 -18.01 -54.28
C ALA A 375 43.37 -16.51 -53.93
N TYR A 376 42.76 -16.13 -52.80
CA TYR A 376 42.80 -14.77 -52.27
C TYR A 376 44.24 -14.35 -51.95
N ASN A 377 44.97 -15.15 -51.18
CA ASN A 377 46.36 -14.85 -50.84
C ASN A 377 47.23 -14.70 -52.10
N LYS A 378 47.03 -15.57 -53.09
CA LYS A 378 47.72 -15.48 -54.39
C LYS A 378 47.37 -14.21 -55.17
N ALA A 379 46.10 -13.77 -55.13
CA ALA A 379 45.68 -12.52 -55.74
C ALA A 379 46.29 -11.32 -55.00
N VAL A 380 46.31 -11.34 -53.67
CA VAL A 380 46.90 -10.29 -52.83
C VAL A 380 48.42 -10.19 -53.04
N THR A 381 49.14 -11.31 -53.14
CA THR A 381 50.58 -11.27 -53.43
C THR A 381 50.85 -10.67 -54.81
N ARG A 382 50.06 -11.05 -55.84
CA ARG A 382 50.15 -10.44 -57.17
C ARG A 382 49.84 -8.95 -57.14
N LEU A 383 48.79 -8.52 -56.43
CA LEU A 383 48.46 -7.10 -56.30
C LEU A 383 49.58 -6.32 -55.58
N ARG A 384 50.21 -6.91 -54.56
CA ARG A 384 51.35 -6.32 -53.87
C ARG A 384 52.55 -6.14 -54.80
N GLU A 385 52.79 -7.06 -55.73
CA GLU A 385 53.83 -6.92 -56.77
C GLU A 385 53.56 -5.70 -57.67
N TYR A 386 52.30 -5.45 -58.05
CA TYR A 386 51.93 -4.28 -58.85
C TYR A 386 51.93 -2.95 -58.07
N GLN A 387 51.64 -2.98 -56.76
CA GLN A 387 51.63 -1.79 -55.92
C GLN A 387 53.02 -1.13 -55.77
N GLY A 388 54.11 -1.88 -56.04
CA GLY A 388 55.48 -1.37 -56.05
C GLY A 388 55.95 -0.78 -57.39
N VAL A 389 55.09 -0.76 -58.42
CA VAL A 389 55.45 -0.29 -59.77
C VAL A 389 55.13 1.22 -59.93
N ASP A 390 55.92 1.92 -60.72
CA ASP A 390 55.85 3.37 -60.98
C ASP A 390 54.48 3.82 -61.51
N PRO A 391 53.94 5.02 -61.16
CA PRO A 391 52.65 5.52 -61.64
C PRO A 391 52.50 5.61 -63.17
N HIS A 392 53.60 5.58 -63.93
CA HIS A 392 53.56 5.45 -65.38
C HIS A 392 52.92 4.12 -65.83
N PHE A 393 53.12 3.04 -65.07
CA PHE A 393 52.54 1.73 -65.34
C PHE A 393 51.01 1.73 -65.23
N ASP A 394 50.42 2.49 -64.29
CA ASP A 394 48.97 2.64 -64.18
C ASP A 394 48.35 3.27 -65.43
N ASN A 395 49.07 4.21 -66.05
CA ASN A 395 48.62 4.85 -67.28
C ASN A 395 48.66 3.87 -68.47
N ILE A 396 49.70 3.04 -68.55
CA ILE A 396 49.83 1.97 -69.55
C ILE A 396 48.74 0.91 -69.34
N ALA A 397 48.49 0.49 -68.10
CA ALA A 397 47.45 -0.48 -67.76
C ALA A 397 46.06 0.03 -68.14
N ARG A 398 45.77 1.31 -67.94
CA ARG A 398 44.52 1.96 -68.39
C ARG A 398 44.38 1.96 -69.91
N GLN A 399 45.44 2.35 -70.63
CA GLN A 399 45.43 2.32 -72.09
C GLN A 399 45.26 0.90 -72.65
N TYR A 400 45.92 -0.08 -72.04
CA TYR A 400 45.77 -1.49 -72.39
C TYR A 400 44.34 -1.97 -72.12
N HIS A 401 43.75 -1.64 -70.97
CA HIS A 401 42.36 -1.96 -70.65
C HIS A 401 41.38 -1.38 -71.66
N ASP A 402 41.55 -0.11 -72.06
CA ASP A 402 40.71 0.54 -73.07
C ASP A 402 40.82 -0.14 -74.45
N ILE A 403 42.02 -0.58 -74.83
CA ILE A 403 42.25 -1.33 -76.08
C ILE A 403 41.60 -2.72 -76.00
N VAL A 404 41.77 -3.44 -74.91
CA VAL A 404 41.14 -4.77 -74.71
C VAL A 404 39.63 -4.64 -74.76
N LYS A 405 39.05 -3.66 -74.07
CA LYS A 405 37.61 -3.40 -74.12
C LYS A 405 37.10 -3.09 -75.52
N LYS A 406 37.88 -2.33 -76.31
CA LYS A 406 37.56 -2.10 -77.73
C LYS A 406 37.65 -3.38 -78.56
N LEU A 407 38.66 -4.23 -78.30
CA LEU A 407 38.80 -5.51 -78.98
C LEU A 407 37.66 -6.48 -78.65
N GLU A 408 37.24 -6.56 -77.38
CA GLU A 408 36.08 -7.36 -76.96
C GLU A 408 34.80 -6.85 -77.63
N ASN A 409 34.59 -5.53 -77.67
CA ASN A 409 33.45 -4.95 -78.37
C ASN A 409 33.48 -5.24 -79.88
N MET A 410 34.66 -5.16 -80.51
CA MET A 410 34.82 -5.50 -81.93
C MET A 410 34.63 -6.99 -82.18
N GLN A 411 35.18 -7.86 -81.35
CA GLN A 411 34.96 -9.31 -81.43
C GLN A 411 33.49 -9.65 -81.25
N TRP A 412 32.83 -9.03 -80.28
CA TRP A 412 31.38 -9.16 -80.09
C TRP A 412 30.62 -8.69 -81.34
N THR A 413 31.00 -7.56 -81.93
CA THR A 413 30.39 -7.03 -83.16
C THR A 413 30.63 -7.95 -84.36
N ILE A 414 31.85 -8.47 -84.52
CA ILE A 414 32.20 -9.42 -85.59
C ILE A 414 31.43 -10.73 -85.40
N HIS A 415 31.37 -11.24 -84.17
CA HIS A 415 30.61 -12.45 -83.86
C HIS A 415 29.12 -12.27 -84.17
N GLN A 416 28.57 -11.09 -83.83
CA GLN A 416 27.20 -10.73 -84.15
C GLN A 416 26.98 -10.65 -85.68
N VAL A 417 27.87 -9.98 -86.40
CA VAL A 417 27.83 -9.87 -87.88
C VAL A 417 28.01 -11.24 -88.55
N GLU A 418 28.84 -12.13 -88.00
CA GLU A 418 28.99 -13.50 -88.48
C GLU A 418 27.72 -14.33 -88.26
N MET A 419 27.06 -14.17 -87.10
CA MET A 419 25.75 -14.75 -86.84
C MET A 419 24.67 -14.21 -87.80
N ASP A 420 24.74 -12.94 -88.18
CA ASP A 420 23.80 -12.30 -89.10
C ASP A 420 24.08 -12.67 -90.58
N LEU A 421 25.34 -12.80 -91.00
CA LEU A 421 25.74 -13.26 -92.34
C LEU A 421 25.40 -14.74 -92.56
N LYS A 422 25.58 -15.59 -91.56
CA LYS A 422 25.11 -16.99 -91.58
C LYS A 422 23.59 -17.12 -91.63
N ARG A 423 22.85 -16.03 -91.36
CA ARG A 423 21.38 -15.97 -91.42
C ARG A 423 20.82 -15.46 -92.76
N LEU A 424 21.65 -14.99 -93.70
CA LEU A 424 21.17 -14.64 -95.05
C LEU A 424 21.07 -15.89 -95.94
N PRO A 425 19.92 -16.13 -96.61
CA PRO A 425 19.76 -17.31 -97.46
C PRO A 425 20.51 -17.15 -98.78
N ASP A 426 21.35 -18.13 -99.12
CA ASP A 426 21.75 -18.40 -100.50
C ASP A 426 20.47 -18.76 -101.29
N ASN A 427 19.96 -17.83 -102.10
CA ASN A 427 19.13 -18.20 -103.24
C ASN A 427 19.99 -18.04 -104.49
N PRO A 428 20.06 -19.09 -105.33
CA PRO A 428 19.45 -18.91 -106.64
C PRO A 428 18.67 -20.14 -107.11
N SER A 429 17.46 -19.85 -107.58
CA SER A 429 16.75 -20.50 -108.68
C SER A 429 17.28 -21.85 -109.19
N THR A 430 16.48 -22.89 -109.02
CA THR A 430 15.98 -23.68 -110.16
C THR A 430 14.49 -23.93 -109.99
#